data_AF-A0A223HY22-F1
#
_entry.id   AF-A0A223HY22-F1
#
_cell.length_a   1.000
_cell.length_b   1.000
_cell.length_c   1.000
_cell.angle_alpha   90.00
_cell.angle_beta   90.00
_cell.angle_gamma   90.00
#
_symmetry.space_group_name_H-M   'P 1'
#
loop_
_entity.id
_entity.type
_entity.pdbx_description
1 polymer ?
#
loop_
_entity_poly.entity_id
_entity_poly.type
_entity_poly.pdbx_seq_one_letter_code
_entity_poly.pdbx_strand_id
1 'polypeptide(L)'
;MIIDSGKLKENLKSDYKRNLFNQRKWEGLKQKLNLDYKEIKDMDTLNENTIDMFVEFIDKHNLHFSRNVGGRGTGNESIIDPEYNVFSDEEFLKTYAANKGHWWG
;
A
#
# COMPACT_ATOMS: atom_id res chain seq x y z
N MET A 1 -2.82 7.98 -9.55
CA MET A 1 -3.52 6.83 -8.94
C MET A 1 -3.77 5.71 -9.96
N ILE A 2 -3.38 4.46 -9.72
CA ILE A 2 -3.72 3.29 -10.59
C ILE A 2 -5.01 2.59 -10.12
N ILE A 3 -5.42 2.80 -8.87
CA ILE A 3 -6.62 2.18 -8.25
C ILE A 3 -7.44 3.29 -7.62
N ASP A 4 -8.76 3.29 -7.80
CA ASP A 4 -9.69 4.22 -7.14
C ASP A 4 -9.58 4.17 -5.60
N SER A 5 -9.69 5.32 -4.94
CA SER A 5 -9.54 5.46 -3.48
C SER A 5 -10.57 4.66 -2.69
N GLY A 6 -11.82 4.60 -3.17
CA GLY A 6 -12.85 3.76 -2.59
C GLY A 6 -12.47 2.29 -2.66
N LYS A 7 -12.00 1.84 -3.82
CA LYS A 7 -11.56 0.46 -4.01
C LYS A 7 -10.33 0.11 -3.17
N LEU A 8 -9.40 1.06 -3.02
CA LEU A 8 -8.23 0.89 -2.16
C LEU A 8 -8.64 0.71 -0.68
N LYS A 9 -9.57 1.53 -0.18
CA LYS A 9 -10.12 1.40 1.18
C LYS A 9 -10.71 0.00 1.41
N GLU A 10 -11.58 -0.47 0.51
CA GLU A 10 -12.20 -1.79 0.61
C GLU A 10 -11.14 -2.91 0.67
N ASN A 11 -10.15 -2.87 -0.23
CA ASN A 11 -9.12 -3.89 -0.32
C ASN A 11 -8.23 -3.92 0.93
N LEU A 12 -7.79 -2.76 1.43
CA LEU A 12 -6.98 -2.68 2.65
C LEU A 12 -7.74 -3.13 3.89
N LYS A 13 -9.04 -2.78 4.02
CA LYS A 13 -9.88 -3.28 5.11
C LYS A 13 -10.06 -4.78 5.04
N SER A 14 -10.25 -5.35 3.84
CA SER A 14 -10.30 -6.79 3.63
C SER A 14 -8.99 -7.47 4.03
N ASP A 15 -7.84 -6.93 3.61
CA ASP A 15 -6.52 -7.45 3.96
C ASP A 15 -6.23 -7.34 5.47
N TYR A 16 -6.69 -6.26 6.11
CA TYR A 16 -6.61 -6.09 7.57
C TYR A 16 -7.41 -7.16 8.31
N LYS A 17 -8.67 -7.41 7.89
CA LYS A 17 -9.52 -8.48 8.46
C LYS A 17 -8.92 -9.88 8.27
N ARG A 18 -8.09 -10.06 7.22
CA ARG A 18 -7.35 -11.30 6.94
C ARG A 18 -5.96 -11.32 7.58
N ASN A 19 -5.60 -10.32 8.38
CA ASN A 19 -4.28 -10.13 9.00
C ASN A 19 -3.10 -10.04 8.00
N LEU A 20 -3.39 -9.78 6.71
CA LEU A 20 -2.40 -9.57 5.66
C LEU A 20 -1.85 -8.15 5.69
N PHE A 21 -2.71 -7.18 6.00
CA PHE A 21 -2.30 -5.82 6.32
C PHE A 21 -2.36 -5.64 7.83
N ASN A 22 -1.24 -5.90 8.52
CA ASN A 22 -1.16 -5.89 9.98
C ASN A 22 -0.29 -4.74 10.49
N GLN A 23 -0.26 -4.54 11.82
CA GLN A 23 0.47 -3.44 12.46
C GLN A 23 1.94 -3.36 12.02
N ARG A 24 2.61 -4.49 11.82
CA ARG A 24 4.01 -4.52 11.37
C ARG A 24 4.15 -3.97 9.95
N LYS A 25 3.26 -4.34 9.03
CA LYS A 25 3.24 -3.83 7.65
C LYS A 25 2.92 -2.32 7.63
N TRP A 26 1.99 -1.91 8.49
CA TRP A 26 1.63 -0.50 8.67
C TRP A 26 2.81 0.34 9.17
N GLU A 27 3.49 -0.09 10.23
CA GLU A 27 4.68 0.59 10.75
C GLU A 27 5.81 0.67 9.71
N GLY A 28 5.99 -0.39 8.91
CA GLY A 28 6.93 -0.37 7.79
C GLY A 28 6.59 0.68 6.73
N LEU A 29 5.32 0.82 6.37
CA LEU A 29 4.86 1.90 5.48
C LEU A 29 5.04 3.27 6.11
N LYS A 30 4.67 3.43 7.38
CA LYS A 30 4.84 4.69 8.12
C LYS A 30 6.30 5.11 8.13
N GLN A 31 7.24 4.22 8.42
CA GLN A 31 8.67 4.58 8.44
C GLN A 31 9.15 5.12 7.10
N LYS A 32 8.69 4.55 5.98
CA LYS A 32 9.00 5.06 4.64
C LYS A 32 8.40 6.45 4.42
N LEU A 33 7.13 6.66 4.78
CA LEU A 33 6.42 7.93 4.56
C LEU A 33 6.79 9.02 5.56
N ASN A 34 7.20 8.66 6.77
CA ASN A 34 7.49 9.58 7.88
C ASN A 34 8.72 10.47 7.60
N LEU A 35 9.61 10.04 6.70
CA LEU A 35 10.72 10.90 6.25
C LEU A 35 10.20 12.13 5.48
N ASP A 36 9.07 11.98 4.79
CA ASP A 36 8.51 13.00 3.92
C ASP A 36 7.24 13.67 4.48
N TYR A 37 6.50 12.99 5.39
CA TYR A 37 5.16 13.44 5.84
C TYR A 37 4.93 13.27 7.35
N LYS A 38 4.91 14.40 8.09
CA LYS A 38 4.68 14.43 9.54
C LYS A 38 3.26 14.02 9.97
N GLU A 39 2.26 14.22 9.12
CA GLU A 39 0.83 13.93 9.40
C GLU A 39 0.55 12.44 9.65
N ILE A 40 1.44 11.55 9.18
CA ILE A 40 1.30 10.10 9.39
C ILE A 40 1.70 9.67 10.82
N LYS A 41 2.40 10.51 11.57
CA LYS A 41 2.82 10.17 12.94
C LYS A 41 1.64 9.93 13.89
N ASP A 42 0.55 10.68 13.72
CA ASP A 42 -0.63 10.58 14.58
C ASP A 42 -1.45 9.28 14.36
N MET A 43 -1.08 8.48 13.36
CA MET A 43 -1.73 7.23 12.98
C MET A 43 -1.00 6.00 13.57
N ASP A 44 -0.85 5.93 14.89
CA ASP A 44 -0.05 4.87 15.54
C ASP A 44 -0.69 3.49 15.53
N THR A 45 -2.00 3.39 15.73
CA THR A 45 -2.69 2.10 15.80
C THR A 45 -3.36 1.77 14.48
N LEU A 46 -3.07 0.61 13.91
CA LEU A 46 -3.76 0.11 12.72
C LEU A 46 -5.15 -0.40 13.08
N ASN A 47 -6.16 0.23 12.51
CA ASN A 47 -7.56 -0.17 12.56
C ASN A 47 -8.28 0.34 11.28
N GLU A 48 -9.56 0.01 11.11
CA GLU A 48 -10.32 0.42 9.92
C GLU A 48 -10.42 1.93 9.74
N ASN A 49 -10.45 2.72 10.82
CA ASN A 49 -10.46 4.18 10.77
C ASN A 49 -9.11 4.73 10.29
N THR A 50 -8.01 4.19 10.82
CA THR A 50 -6.66 4.57 10.36
C THR A 50 -6.44 4.22 8.89
N ILE A 51 -7.02 3.12 8.40
CA ILE A 51 -7.00 2.77 6.98
C ILE A 51 -7.74 3.82 6.14
N ASP A 52 -8.91 4.28 6.58
CA ASP A 52 -9.65 5.34 5.88
C ASP A 52 -8.83 6.63 5.81
N MET A 53 -8.29 7.08 6.95
CA MET A 53 -7.43 8.27 7.03
C MET A 53 -6.18 8.15 6.16
N PHE A 54 -5.57 6.96 6.12
CA PHE A 54 -4.39 6.70 5.30
C PHE A 54 -4.70 6.82 3.79
N VAL A 55 -5.84 6.32 3.34
CA VAL A 55 -6.21 6.45 1.93
C VAL A 55 -6.55 7.90 1.58
N GLU A 56 -7.23 8.63 2.46
CA GLU A 56 -7.44 10.07 2.27
C GLU A 56 -6.13 10.86 2.22
N PHE A 57 -5.15 10.46 3.02
CA PHE A 57 -3.79 11.01 2.96
C PHE A 57 -3.12 10.74 1.61
N ILE A 58 -3.24 9.52 1.07
CA ILE A 58 -2.71 9.18 -0.27
C ILE A 58 -3.32 10.08 -1.32
N ASP A 59 -4.64 10.26 -1.31
CA ASP A 59 -5.34 11.14 -2.26
C ASP A 59 -4.90 12.60 -2.13
N LYS A 60 -4.89 13.12 -0.89
CA LYS A 60 -4.53 14.50 -0.58
C LYS A 60 -3.15 14.88 -1.11
N HIS A 61 -2.20 13.96 -1.01
CA HIS A 61 -0.81 14.16 -1.44
C HIS A 61 -0.52 13.64 -2.85
N ASN A 62 -1.55 13.23 -3.61
CA ASN A 62 -1.42 12.63 -4.94
C ASN A 62 -0.40 11.48 -4.99
N LEU A 63 -0.38 10.64 -3.95
CA LEU A 63 0.53 9.51 -3.87
C LEU A 63 -0.01 8.30 -4.62
N HIS A 64 0.90 7.42 -5.01
CA HIS A 64 0.61 6.20 -5.73
C HIS A 64 0.78 4.99 -4.81
N PHE A 65 -0.29 4.24 -4.59
CA PHE A 65 -0.26 3.00 -3.83
C PHE A 65 -0.07 1.78 -4.72
N SER A 66 0.72 0.81 -4.27
CA SER A 66 0.85 -0.51 -4.90
C SER A 66 0.84 -1.63 -3.86
N ARG A 67 0.22 -2.74 -4.24
CA ARG A 67 0.22 -3.99 -3.50
C ARG A 67 0.79 -5.08 -4.40
N ASN A 68 2.00 -5.53 -4.10
CA ASN A 68 2.62 -6.64 -4.78
C ASN A 68 2.27 -7.93 -4.04
N VAL A 69 1.65 -8.87 -4.75
CA VAL A 69 1.55 -10.26 -4.28
C VAL A 69 2.75 -11.00 -4.85
N GLY A 70 3.77 -11.25 -4.03
CA GLY A 70 4.97 -11.95 -4.47
C GLY A 70 4.63 -13.34 -5.02
N GLY A 71 5.06 -13.61 -6.25
CA GLY A 71 5.29 -14.94 -6.81
C GLY A 71 4.08 -15.78 -7.21
N ARG A 72 4.01 -16.16 -8.50
CA ARG A 72 3.37 -17.41 -8.93
C ARG A 72 4.00 -18.56 -8.11
N GLY A 73 3.26 -19.12 -7.17
CA GLY A 73 3.56 -20.45 -6.64
C GLY A 73 3.34 -21.46 -7.76
N THR A 74 4.42 -21.95 -8.37
CA THR A 74 4.38 -23.22 -9.08
C THR A 74 4.26 -24.32 -8.01
N GLY A 75 3.03 -24.79 -7.77
CA GLY A 75 2.76 -25.94 -6.93
C GLY A 75 2.81 -25.66 -5.42
N ASN A 76 1.72 -26.03 -4.74
CA ASN A 76 1.49 -26.01 -3.29
C ASN A 76 1.37 -24.63 -2.63
N GLU A 77 0.11 -24.29 -2.36
CA GLU A 77 -0.40 -23.41 -1.29
C GLU A 77 0.66 -22.64 -0.49
N SER A 78 1.23 -21.60 -1.10
CA SER A 78 2.16 -20.71 -0.43
C SER A 78 1.38 -19.49 0.06
N ILE A 79 1.51 -19.21 1.35
CA ILE A 79 0.93 -18.05 2.05
C ILE A 79 1.21 -16.79 1.23
N ILE A 80 0.16 -16.12 0.76
CA ILE A 80 0.29 -14.84 0.07
C ILE A 80 0.69 -13.82 1.14
N ASP A 81 1.98 -13.48 1.24
CA ASP A 81 2.45 -12.35 2.04
C ASP A 81 2.57 -11.12 1.12
N PRO A 82 1.53 -10.26 1.04
CA PRO A 82 1.59 -9.09 0.20
C PRO A 82 2.60 -8.07 0.73
N GLU A 83 3.25 -7.38 -0.20
CA GLU A 83 4.07 -6.21 0.05
C GLU A 83 3.30 -4.96 -0.38
N TYR A 84 3.32 -3.93 0.48
CA TYR A 84 2.63 -2.68 0.24
C TYR A 84 3.65 -1.57 0.09
N ASN A 85 3.47 -0.73 -0.92
CA ASN A 85 4.36 0.38 -1.22
C ASN A 85 3.55 1.62 -1.57
N VAL A 86 4.11 2.78 -1.23
CA VAL A 86 3.60 4.09 -1.60
C VAL A 86 4.72 4.84 -2.27
N PHE A 87 4.40 5.53 -3.36
CA PHE A 87 5.34 6.24 -4.19
C PHE A 87 4.84 7.68 -4.41
N SER A 88 5.76 8.63 -4.46
CA SER A 88 5.50 9.92 -5.10
C SER A 88 5.28 9.75 -6.61
N ASP A 89 4.72 10.76 -7.28
CA ASP A 89 4.59 10.76 -8.75
C ASP A 89 5.93 10.51 -9.46
N GLU A 90 7.01 11.13 -8.98
CA GLU A 90 8.34 10.98 -9.56
C GLU A 90 8.88 9.54 -9.42
N GLU A 91 8.73 8.94 -8.24
CA GLU A 91 9.14 7.56 -7.98
C GLU A 91 8.26 6.56 -8.74
N PHE A 92 6.97 6.84 -8.82
CA PHE A 92 6.02 6.04 -9.57
C PHE A 92 6.40 6.02 -11.05
N LEU A 93 6.64 7.19 -11.66
CA LEU A 93 7.05 7.29 -13.07
C LEU A 93 8.37 6.58 -13.33
N LYS A 94 9.37 6.70 -12.43
CA LYS A 94 10.64 5.97 -12.54
C LYS A 94 10.44 4.45 -12.45
N THR A 95 9.66 3.99 -11.47
CA THR A 95 9.41 2.56 -11.23
C THR A 95 8.58 1.94 -12.34
N TYR A 96 7.55 2.65 -12.81
CA TYR A 96 6.69 2.24 -13.92
C TYR A 96 7.46 2.23 -15.25
N ALA A 97 8.30 3.22 -15.51
CA ALA A 97 9.16 3.22 -16.70
C ALA A 97 10.15 2.05 -16.69
N ALA A 98 10.71 1.71 -15.53
CA ALA A 98 11.65 0.59 -15.38
C ALA A 98 10.98 -0.80 -15.43
N ASN A 99 9.72 -0.92 -14.99
CA ASN A 99 9.03 -2.21 -14.83
C ASN A 99 7.76 -2.37 -15.70
N LYS A 100 7.64 -1.60 -16.79
CA LYS A 100 6.45 -1.52 -17.65
C LYS A 100 5.89 -2.87 -18.14
N GLY A 101 6.70 -3.93 -18.15
CA GLY A 101 6.28 -5.30 -18.51
C GLY A 101 5.67 -6.16 -17.40
N HIS A 102 5.66 -5.70 -16.14
CA HIS A 102 5.18 -6.49 -14.99
C HIS A 102 4.01 -5.86 -14.22
N TRP A 103 3.63 -4.62 -14.53
CA TRP A 103 2.54 -3.91 -13.87
C TRP A 103 1.32 -4.03 -14.78
N TRP A 104 0.36 -4.87 -14.38
CA TRP A 104 -0.87 -5.10 -15.14
C TRP A 104 -1.64 -3.79 -15.26
N GLY A 105 -1.85 -3.36 -16.50
CA GLY A 105 -2.93 -2.44 -16.87
C GLY A 105 -4.23 -3.20 -17.10
#